data_AF-A0A2R7LMU6-F1
#
_entry.id   AF-A0A2R7LMU6-F1
#
_cell.length_a   1.000
_cell.length_b   1.000
_cell.length_c   1.000
_cell.angle_alpha   90.00
_cell.angle_beta   90.00
_cell.angle_gamma   90.00
#
_symmetry.space_group_name_H-M   'P 1'
#
loop_
_entity.id
_entity.type
_entity.pdbx_description
1 polymer ?
#
loop_
_entity_poly.entity_id
_entity_poly.type
_entity_poly.pdbx_seq_one_letter_code
_entity_poly.pdbx_strand_id
1 'polypeptide(L)'
;MPTDCISYQTSGYFSKLMQDYLDQKPELKSLYNHFPTLENFEKQINEKQANFDNENRIPLVETLKKQYQNIEISDSTKQNIELLSLPNTFTITTGHQLNLFSGPLYFLYKIISTINLTKELKLKYPANNFVPIYWMATEDHDFEEINYFNFKGKKFRWNKESSGPVGRLSTGGLDEFFEIYSLELGSSTNANVLKNLFKDAYLKHDNLADATRYLANNLFANYGLVILDADDANLKRAFVPFIKEELEHQTSFKTVQKTIEQLSNYTIQVNPREINLFYIEDNLRERIIFENDKYYVNNTKTSFSKDEILKLLESNPEKFSPNVIMRPLYQEIILPNLCYIGGGGEIAYW
;
A
#
# COMPACT_ATOMS: atom_id res chain seq x y z
N MET A 1 1.23 28.82 12.59
CA MET A 1 1.07 28.50 14.02
C MET A 1 2.42 28.02 14.52
N PRO A 2 2.90 28.42 15.70
CA PRO A 2 4.05 27.76 16.30
C PRO A 2 3.71 26.27 16.47
N THR A 3 4.59 25.40 16.03
CA THR A 3 4.45 23.95 16.22
C THR A 3 5.08 23.60 17.56
N ASP A 4 4.23 23.32 18.55
CA ASP A 4 4.68 22.66 19.77
C ASP A 4 4.98 21.19 19.43
N CYS A 5 6.20 20.75 19.72
CA CYS A 5 6.67 19.40 19.40
C CYS A 5 6.86 18.59 20.69
N ILE A 6 6.48 17.31 20.66
CA ILE A 6 6.80 16.32 21.68
C ILE A 6 7.70 15.27 21.01
N SER A 7 8.76 14.84 21.69
CA SER A 7 9.63 13.80 21.12
C SER A 7 8.94 12.43 21.12
N TYR A 8 9.31 11.59 20.16
CA TYR A 8 8.80 10.22 20.07
C TYR A 8 9.03 9.44 21.38
N GLN A 9 10.19 9.66 22.02
CA GLN A 9 10.61 9.02 23.26
C GLN A 9 9.73 9.39 24.47
N THR A 10 9.25 10.64 24.55
CA THR A 10 8.44 11.10 25.69
C THR A 10 6.94 11.01 25.46
N SER A 11 6.51 10.73 24.23
CA SER A 11 5.09 10.64 23.87
C SER A 11 4.33 9.48 24.55
N GLY A 12 5.03 8.39 24.91
CA GLY A 12 4.41 7.18 25.48
C GLY A 12 3.64 6.30 24.48
N TYR A 13 3.64 6.65 23.18
CA TYR A 13 2.85 5.94 22.15
C TYR A 13 3.65 4.97 21.26
N PHE A 14 4.98 5.08 21.23
CA PHE A 14 5.82 4.28 20.34
C PHE A 14 6.44 3.08 21.05
N SER A 15 6.55 1.96 20.35
CA SER A 15 7.19 0.75 20.85
C SER A 15 8.69 0.98 21.10
N LYS A 16 9.28 0.11 21.93
CA LYS A 16 10.73 0.13 22.17
C LYS A 16 11.53 0.01 20.87
N LEU A 17 11.10 -0.85 19.94
CA LEU A 17 11.75 -1.03 18.65
C LEU A 17 11.79 0.27 17.85
N MET A 18 10.66 1.00 17.81
CA MET A 18 10.58 2.29 17.13
C MET A 18 11.48 3.35 17.75
N GLN A 19 11.51 3.43 19.09
CA GLN A 19 12.38 4.36 19.79
C GLN A 19 13.86 4.03 19.53
N ASP A 20 14.23 2.76 19.65
CA ASP A 20 15.61 2.29 19.46
C ASP A 20 16.07 2.45 17.99
N TYR A 21 15.15 2.32 17.02
CA TYR A 21 15.42 2.62 15.60
C TYR A 21 15.69 4.11 15.37
N LEU A 22 14.85 5.00 15.92
CA LEU A 22 15.02 6.46 15.79
C LEU A 22 16.29 6.95 16.49
N ASP A 23 16.68 6.29 17.59
CA ASP A 23 17.94 6.53 18.30
C ASP A 23 19.16 5.88 17.58
N GLN A 24 18.93 5.20 16.45
CA GLN A 24 19.95 4.51 15.64
C GLN A 24 20.82 3.56 16.45
N LYS A 25 20.20 2.81 17.37
CA LYS A 25 20.94 1.90 18.24
C LYS A 25 21.75 0.87 17.43
N PRO A 26 23.01 0.58 17.83
CA PRO A 26 23.90 -0.30 17.06
C PRO A 26 23.32 -1.69 16.78
N GLU A 27 22.54 -2.24 17.70
CA GLU A 27 21.91 -3.56 17.58
C GLU A 27 20.88 -3.67 16.45
N LEU A 28 20.32 -2.55 15.97
CA LEU A 28 19.35 -2.54 14.87
C LEU A 28 19.98 -2.21 13.52
N LYS A 29 21.25 -1.80 13.49
CA LYS A 29 21.91 -1.27 12.28
C LYS A 29 22.01 -2.29 11.15
N SER A 30 22.02 -3.59 11.46
CA SER A 30 22.02 -4.66 10.44
C SER A 30 20.65 -4.92 9.83
N LEU A 31 19.57 -4.37 10.40
CA LEU A 31 18.19 -4.66 10.01
C LEU A 31 17.61 -3.66 9.02
N TYR A 32 18.31 -2.56 8.76
CA TYR A 32 17.97 -1.59 7.73
C TYR A 32 19.24 -1.14 7.00
N ASN A 33 19.09 -0.68 5.77
CA ASN A 33 20.23 -0.25 4.95
C ASN A 33 20.64 1.20 5.27
N HIS A 34 19.96 2.18 4.67
CA HIS A 34 20.22 3.59 4.90
C HIS A 34 19.18 4.19 5.86
N PHE A 35 19.64 4.88 6.91
CA PHE A 35 18.75 5.66 7.77
C PHE A 35 18.19 6.86 6.99
N PRO A 36 16.90 7.25 7.13
CA PRO A 36 16.22 8.17 6.22
C PRO A 36 16.53 9.65 6.49
N THR A 37 17.81 10.02 6.51
CA THR A 37 18.24 11.43 6.44
C THR A 37 18.29 11.91 5.00
N LEU A 38 18.10 13.21 4.78
CA LEU A 38 18.14 13.79 3.43
C LEU A 38 19.47 13.50 2.71
N GLU A 39 20.60 13.43 3.43
CA GLU A 39 21.93 13.12 2.89
C GLU A 39 22.04 11.68 2.40
N ASN A 40 21.45 10.73 3.12
CA ASN A 40 21.53 9.32 2.77
C ASN A 40 20.74 8.97 1.49
N PHE A 41 19.81 9.83 1.06
CA PHE A 41 19.10 9.64 -0.20
C PHE A 41 20.02 9.65 -1.42
N GLU A 42 21.19 10.31 -1.40
CA GLU A 42 22.14 10.21 -2.51
C GLU A 42 22.61 8.77 -2.73
N LYS A 43 22.93 8.07 -1.64
CA LYS A 43 23.33 6.66 -1.68
C LYS A 43 22.18 5.77 -2.14
N GLN A 44 20.98 6.00 -1.60
CA GLN A 44 19.79 5.24 -1.97
C GLN A 44 19.39 5.45 -3.45
N ILE A 45 19.54 6.67 -3.98
CA ILE A 45 19.31 6.97 -5.40
C ILE A 45 20.27 6.16 -6.26
N ASN A 46 21.57 6.19 -5.95
CA ASN A 46 22.59 5.46 -6.71
C ASN A 46 22.34 3.94 -6.65
N GLU A 47 22.02 3.42 -5.46
CA GLU A 47 21.72 2.00 -5.26
C GLU A 47 20.45 1.58 -6.02
N LYS A 48 19.36 2.34 -5.92
CA LYS A 48 18.13 2.03 -6.63
C LYS A 48 18.30 2.14 -8.14
N GLN A 49 19.04 3.15 -8.62
CA GLN A 49 19.33 3.31 -10.05
C GLN A 49 20.13 2.14 -10.63
N ALA A 50 21.07 1.60 -9.86
CA ALA A 50 21.92 0.48 -10.30
C ALA A 50 21.18 -0.86 -10.32
N ASN A 51 20.15 -1.04 -9.48
CA ASN A 51 19.51 -2.34 -9.24
C ASN A 51 18.05 -2.43 -9.71
N PHE A 52 17.40 -1.31 -10.05
CA PHE A 52 16.03 -1.33 -10.55
C PHE A 52 15.98 -1.69 -12.03
N ASP A 53 15.17 -2.71 -12.37
CA ASP A 53 14.94 -3.09 -13.76
C ASP A 53 14.09 -2.02 -14.47
N ASN A 54 14.68 -1.31 -15.42
CA ASN A 54 13.99 -0.25 -16.14
C ASN A 54 12.88 -0.78 -17.06
N GLU A 55 12.87 -2.07 -17.41
CA GLU A 55 11.77 -2.69 -18.16
C GLU A 55 10.45 -2.66 -17.36
N ASN A 56 10.52 -2.67 -16.01
CA ASN A 56 9.34 -2.57 -15.14
C ASN A 56 8.65 -1.19 -15.20
N ARG A 57 9.30 -0.16 -15.77
CA ARG A 57 8.68 1.17 -15.94
C ARG A 57 7.55 1.15 -16.95
N ILE A 58 7.66 0.32 -18.00
CA ILE A 58 6.66 0.22 -19.07
C ILE A 58 5.32 -0.27 -18.51
N PRO A 59 5.23 -1.46 -17.88
CA PRO A 59 3.96 -1.92 -17.34
C PRO A 59 3.42 -1.01 -16.23
N LEU A 60 4.30 -0.37 -15.44
CA LEU A 60 3.90 0.62 -14.44
C LEU A 60 3.14 1.80 -15.06
N VAL A 61 3.73 2.44 -16.06
CA VAL A 61 3.13 3.63 -16.70
C VAL A 61 1.87 3.26 -17.47
N GLU A 62 1.86 2.12 -18.17
CA GLU A 62 0.68 1.63 -18.88
C GLU A 62 -0.49 1.36 -17.93
N THR A 63 -0.24 0.65 -16.83
CA THR A 63 -1.27 0.34 -15.82
C THR A 63 -1.79 1.62 -15.16
N LEU A 64 -0.91 2.58 -14.82
CA LEU A 64 -1.35 3.88 -14.29
C LEU A 64 -2.22 4.64 -15.31
N LYS A 65 -1.80 4.74 -16.58
CA LYS A 65 -2.59 5.41 -17.63
C LYS A 65 -3.98 4.78 -17.77
N LYS A 66 -4.07 3.45 -17.70
CA LYS A 66 -5.35 2.72 -17.71
C LYS A 66 -6.20 3.01 -16.46
N GLN A 67 -5.61 3.02 -15.27
CA GLN A 67 -6.32 3.30 -14.01
C GLN A 67 -6.88 4.73 -13.93
N TYR A 68 -6.26 5.66 -14.63
CA TYR A 68 -6.65 7.07 -14.68
C TYR A 68 -7.50 7.46 -15.89
N GLN A 69 -7.77 6.55 -16.84
CA GLN A 69 -8.43 6.87 -18.11
C GLN A 69 -9.82 7.53 -17.96
N ASN A 70 -10.53 7.24 -16.86
CA ASN A 70 -11.89 7.73 -16.59
C ASN A 70 -11.95 8.68 -15.38
N ILE A 71 -10.82 9.22 -14.93
CA ILE A 71 -10.74 10.12 -13.78
C ILE A 71 -10.09 11.42 -14.24
N GLU A 72 -10.73 12.55 -13.93
CA GLU A 72 -10.12 13.85 -14.14
C GLU A 72 -8.94 14.03 -13.18
N ILE A 73 -7.76 14.32 -13.73
CA ILE A 73 -6.52 14.52 -12.97
C ILE A 73 -5.90 15.86 -13.29
N SER A 74 -5.11 16.37 -12.35
CA SER A 74 -4.31 17.57 -12.58
C SER A 74 -3.20 17.32 -13.61
N ASP A 75 -2.72 18.40 -14.21
CA ASP A 75 -1.51 18.37 -15.05
C ASP A 75 -0.29 17.83 -14.28
N SER A 76 -0.20 18.12 -12.98
CA SER A 76 0.88 17.62 -12.13
C SER A 76 0.84 16.09 -11.95
N THR A 77 -0.34 15.51 -11.72
CA THR A 77 -0.48 14.05 -11.63
C THR A 77 -0.18 13.40 -12.98
N LYS A 78 -0.70 13.97 -14.07
CA LYS A 78 -0.40 13.49 -15.43
C LYS A 78 1.10 13.52 -15.73
N GLN A 79 1.76 14.64 -15.43
CA GLN A 79 3.20 14.79 -15.61
C GLN A 79 3.97 13.77 -14.77
N ASN A 80 3.59 13.55 -13.52
CA ASN A 80 4.24 12.57 -12.66
C ASN A 80 4.12 11.14 -13.21
N ILE A 81 2.97 10.76 -13.77
CA ILE A 81 2.80 9.46 -14.45
C ILE A 81 3.76 9.33 -15.64
N GLU A 82 3.89 10.37 -16.47
CA GLU A 82 4.83 10.33 -17.60
C GLU A 82 6.30 10.28 -17.13
N LEU A 83 6.66 11.02 -16.07
CA LEU A 83 8.02 11.03 -15.55
C LEU A 83 8.49 9.64 -15.11
N LEU A 84 7.59 8.75 -14.66
CA LEU A 84 7.94 7.39 -14.23
C LEU A 84 8.57 6.55 -15.34
N SER A 85 8.41 6.91 -16.62
CA SER A 85 9.09 6.25 -17.73
C SER A 85 10.58 6.60 -17.82
N LEU A 86 11.05 7.64 -17.13
CA LEU A 86 12.44 8.11 -17.22
C LEU A 86 13.34 7.40 -16.20
N PRO A 87 14.58 7.04 -16.58
CA PRO A 87 15.49 6.30 -15.70
C PRO A 87 15.96 7.10 -14.47
N ASN A 88 15.94 8.44 -14.53
CA ASN A 88 16.27 9.33 -13.41
C ASN A 88 15.06 9.72 -12.55
N THR A 89 13.94 8.99 -12.68
CA THR A 89 12.74 9.18 -11.86
C THR A 89 12.60 8.08 -10.83
N PHE A 90 12.38 8.49 -9.58
CA PHE A 90 12.21 7.62 -8.43
C PHE A 90 10.90 7.92 -7.71
N THR A 91 10.44 6.99 -6.87
CA THR A 91 9.22 7.16 -6.08
C THR A 91 9.51 7.29 -4.60
N ILE A 92 8.62 8.00 -3.91
CA ILE A 92 8.46 7.93 -2.46
C ILE A 92 7.06 7.39 -2.23
N THR A 93 6.95 6.30 -1.49
CA THR A 93 5.70 5.56 -1.39
C THR A 93 5.17 5.61 0.03
N THR A 94 3.87 5.80 0.16
CA THR A 94 3.15 5.38 1.35
C THR A 94 1.99 4.51 0.92
N GLY A 95 1.44 3.69 1.80
CA GLY A 95 0.28 2.86 1.52
C GLY A 95 -0.70 2.91 2.66
N HIS A 96 -1.95 2.58 2.37
CA HIS A 96 -2.95 2.31 3.40
C HIS A 96 -4.12 1.50 2.83
N GLN A 97 -4.88 0.87 3.73
CA GLN A 97 -6.15 0.24 3.39
C GLN A 97 -7.20 1.27 2.93
N LEU A 98 -8.20 0.77 2.22
CA LEU A 98 -9.27 1.56 1.59
C LEU A 98 -10.35 1.96 2.60
N ASN A 99 -9.91 2.68 3.64
CA ASN A 99 -10.77 3.14 4.72
C ASN A 99 -11.91 4.02 4.19
N LEU A 100 -13.13 3.73 4.66
CA LEU A 100 -14.31 4.51 4.29
C LEU A 100 -14.10 6.00 4.62
N PHE A 101 -14.21 6.83 3.59
CA PHE A 101 -14.07 8.28 3.64
C PHE A 101 -12.78 8.74 4.36
N SER A 102 -11.64 8.16 3.95
CA SER A 102 -10.28 8.36 4.48
C SER A 102 -10.01 7.77 5.88
N GLY A 103 -11.06 7.41 6.63
CA GLY A 103 -11.00 6.85 7.97
C GLY A 103 -10.11 7.67 8.92
N PRO A 104 -9.01 7.11 9.44
CA PRO A 104 -8.17 7.79 10.42
C PRO A 104 -7.30 8.89 9.81
N LEU A 105 -7.05 9.97 10.56
CA LEU A 105 -6.27 11.14 10.09
C LEU A 105 -4.86 10.80 9.57
N TYR A 106 -4.25 9.72 10.06
CA TYR A 106 -2.94 9.32 9.60
C TYR A 106 -2.93 8.86 8.13
N PHE A 107 -4.09 8.53 7.53
CA PHE A 107 -4.23 8.39 6.07
C PHE A 107 -3.74 9.67 5.36
N LEU A 108 -4.25 10.82 5.80
CA LEU A 108 -3.90 12.12 5.22
C LEU A 108 -2.45 12.48 5.53
N TYR A 109 -2.02 12.29 6.78
CA TYR A 109 -0.65 12.66 7.19
C TYR A 109 0.42 11.86 6.46
N LYS A 110 0.19 10.56 6.23
CA LYS A 110 1.12 9.74 5.44
C LYS A 110 1.30 10.30 4.03
N ILE A 111 0.20 10.62 3.34
CA ILE A 111 0.22 11.18 1.98
C ILE A 111 0.89 12.56 1.95
N ILE A 112 0.56 13.44 2.91
CA ILE A 112 1.17 14.78 3.02
C ILE A 112 2.68 14.68 3.23
N SER A 113 3.13 13.78 4.10
CA SER A 113 4.56 13.52 4.34
C SER A 113 5.26 13.03 3.07
N THR A 114 4.62 12.13 2.31
CA THR A 114 5.16 11.63 1.03
C THR A 114 5.33 12.76 0.02
N ILE A 115 4.30 13.60 -0.14
CA ILE A 115 4.35 14.77 -1.03
C ILE A 115 5.45 15.73 -0.60
N ASN A 116 5.55 16.06 0.69
CA ASN A 116 6.56 17.00 1.18
C ASN A 116 7.98 16.48 0.98
N LEU A 117 8.23 15.19 1.26
CA LEU A 117 9.54 14.58 1.04
C LEU A 117 9.95 14.63 -0.44
N THR A 118 9.02 14.40 -1.39
CA THR A 118 9.35 14.53 -2.81
C THR A 118 9.76 15.94 -3.21
N LYS A 119 9.17 16.97 -2.61
CA LYS A 119 9.54 18.38 -2.84
C LYS A 119 10.92 18.68 -2.26
N GLU A 120 11.21 18.22 -1.05
CA GLU A 120 12.52 18.40 -0.41
C GLU A 120 13.63 17.71 -1.21
N LEU A 121 13.39 16.47 -1.66
CA LEU A 121 14.32 15.74 -2.50
C LEU A 121 14.52 16.41 -3.86
N LYS A 122 13.46 16.96 -4.48
CA LYS A 122 13.60 17.67 -5.76
C LYS A 122 14.44 18.94 -5.61
N LEU A 123 14.35 19.65 -4.49
CA LEU A 123 15.19 20.80 -4.19
C LEU A 123 16.65 20.40 -3.98
N LYS A 124 16.90 19.30 -3.24
CA LYS A 124 18.25 18.83 -2.92
C LYS A 124 18.95 18.16 -4.10
N TYR A 125 18.21 17.43 -4.93
CA TYR A 125 18.72 16.62 -6.05
C TYR A 125 17.99 16.97 -7.37
N PRO A 126 18.21 18.18 -7.93
CA PRO A 126 17.41 18.70 -9.04
C PRO A 126 17.52 17.91 -10.36
N ALA A 127 18.61 17.15 -10.53
CA ALA A 127 18.84 16.29 -11.69
C ALA A 127 17.92 15.04 -11.73
N ASN A 128 17.33 14.67 -10.59
CA ASN A 128 16.42 13.53 -10.47
C ASN A 128 14.97 14.00 -10.33
N ASN A 129 14.02 13.12 -10.60
CA ASN A 129 12.60 13.36 -10.37
C ASN A 129 12.08 12.45 -9.26
N PHE A 130 11.12 12.95 -8.49
CA PHE A 130 10.56 12.25 -7.33
C PHE A 130 9.04 12.29 -7.40
N VAL A 131 8.41 11.13 -7.52
CA VAL A 131 6.97 10.99 -7.67
C VAL A 131 6.36 10.49 -6.35
N PRO A 132 5.39 11.21 -5.76
CA PRO A 132 4.68 10.75 -4.58
C PRO A 132 3.67 9.67 -4.96
N ILE A 133 3.83 8.47 -4.40
CA ILE A 133 2.95 7.32 -4.64
C ILE A 133 2.11 7.05 -3.39
N TYR A 134 0.80 6.93 -3.59
CA TYR A 134 -0.11 6.30 -2.64
C TYR A 134 -0.49 4.89 -3.13
N TRP A 135 -0.01 3.87 -2.42
CA TRP A 135 -0.34 2.46 -2.65
C TRP A 135 -1.67 2.12 -2.00
N MET A 136 -2.65 1.71 -2.79
CA MET A 136 -3.91 1.20 -2.27
C MET A 136 -3.75 -0.28 -1.90
N ALA A 137 -4.03 -0.65 -0.64
CA ALA A 137 -4.03 -2.05 -0.23
C ALA A 137 -5.34 -2.76 -0.65
N THR A 138 -5.62 -2.78 -1.96
CA THR A 138 -6.84 -3.32 -2.59
C THR A 138 -6.99 -4.81 -2.42
N GLU A 139 -5.88 -5.53 -2.37
CA GLU A 139 -5.88 -6.97 -2.19
C GLU A 139 -6.12 -7.41 -0.73
N ASP A 140 -6.16 -6.49 0.24
CA ASP A 140 -6.47 -6.90 1.63
C ASP A 140 -7.91 -7.41 1.74
N HIS A 141 -8.24 -8.10 2.83
CA HIS A 141 -9.57 -8.70 3.08
C HIS A 141 -10.15 -8.30 4.43
N ASP A 142 -9.45 -7.47 5.21
CA ASP A 142 -9.93 -6.98 6.50
C ASP A 142 -10.95 -5.84 6.33
N PHE A 143 -12.18 -6.24 6.01
CA PHE A 143 -13.28 -5.29 5.84
C PHE A 143 -13.68 -4.61 7.16
N GLU A 144 -13.48 -5.29 8.29
CA GLU A 144 -13.89 -4.77 9.60
C GLU A 144 -13.08 -3.55 10.03
N GLU A 145 -11.82 -3.45 9.59
CA GLU A 145 -10.97 -2.28 9.81
C GLU A 145 -11.40 -1.05 8.98
N ILE A 146 -11.94 -1.27 7.77
CA ILE A 146 -12.19 -0.19 6.81
C ILE A 146 -13.65 0.25 6.69
N ASN A 147 -14.61 -0.53 7.21
CA ASN A 147 -16.04 -0.31 6.97
C ASN A 147 -16.66 0.82 7.78
N TYR A 148 -15.89 1.64 8.48
CA TYR A 148 -16.43 2.68 9.34
C TYR A 148 -15.52 3.91 9.49
N PHE A 149 -16.11 5.00 9.96
CA PHE A 149 -15.38 6.11 10.58
C PHE A 149 -16.16 6.66 11.77
N ASN A 150 -15.46 7.42 12.63
CA ASN A 150 -16.07 8.08 13.78
C ASN A 150 -16.31 9.56 13.49
N PHE A 151 -17.53 10.04 13.74
CA PHE A 151 -17.88 11.44 13.61
C PHE A 151 -18.72 11.89 14.81
N LYS A 152 -18.27 12.93 15.51
CA LYS A 152 -18.92 13.48 16.72
C LYS A 152 -19.25 12.41 17.78
N GLY A 153 -18.34 11.47 18.01
CA GLY A 153 -18.51 10.39 18.98
C GLY A 153 -19.44 9.24 18.52
N LYS A 154 -19.97 9.29 17.30
CA LYS A 154 -20.78 8.23 16.70
C LYS A 154 -19.94 7.43 15.68
N LYS A 155 -20.08 6.11 15.70
CA LYS A 155 -19.48 5.21 14.71
C LYS A 155 -20.44 5.04 13.53
N PHE A 156 -20.05 5.57 12.36
CA PHE A 156 -20.78 5.38 11.12
C PHE A 156 -20.21 4.15 10.43
N ARG A 157 -21.01 3.08 10.32
CA ARG A 157 -20.59 1.80 9.77
C ARG A 157 -21.37 1.46 8.52
N TRP A 158 -20.65 1.05 7.47
CA TRP A 158 -21.21 0.40 6.30
C TRP A 158 -21.45 -1.07 6.62
N ASN A 159 -22.72 -1.44 6.77
CA ASN A 159 -23.12 -2.81 7.12
C ASN A 159 -23.23 -3.64 5.85
N LYS A 160 -22.16 -4.36 5.53
CA LYS A 160 -22.08 -5.24 4.36
C LYS A 160 -21.28 -6.50 4.71
N GLU A 161 -21.68 -7.63 4.16
CA GLU A 161 -20.84 -8.83 4.19
C GLU A 161 -19.78 -8.74 3.10
N SER A 162 -18.54 -9.06 3.46
CA SER A 162 -17.39 -8.99 2.57
C SER A 162 -16.63 -10.30 2.61
N SER A 163 -16.32 -10.82 1.42
CA SER A 163 -15.44 -11.96 1.23
C SER A 163 -14.47 -11.63 0.09
N GLY A 164 -13.18 -11.88 0.29
CA GLY A 164 -12.16 -11.59 -0.73
C GLY A 164 -11.57 -10.17 -0.66
N PRO A 165 -10.93 -9.71 -1.75
CA PRO A 165 -10.22 -8.43 -1.80
C PRO A 165 -11.16 -7.23 -1.64
N VAL A 166 -10.83 -6.34 -0.72
CA VAL A 166 -11.61 -5.14 -0.41
C VAL A 166 -11.71 -4.19 -1.60
N GLY A 167 -10.70 -4.13 -2.46
CA GLY A 167 -10.70 -3.28 -3.66
C GLY A 167 -11.79 -3.66 -4.67
N ARG A 168 -12.12 -4.95 -4.77
CA ARG A 168 -13.14 -5.47 -5.70
C ARG A 168 -14.56 -5.40 -5.13
N LEU A 169 -14.72 -5.02 -3.86
CA LEU A 169 -16.02 -4.92 -3.22
C LEU A 169 -16.89 -3.88 -3.89
N SER A 170 -18.13 -4.29 -4.20
CA SER A 170 -19.13 -3.35 -4.70
C SER A 170 -19.51 -2.30 -3.66
N THR A 171 -19.59 -1.04 -4.08
CA THR A 171 -20.02 0.12 -3.29
C THR A 171 -21.52 0.14 -2.99
N GLY A 172 -22.29 -0.83 -3.52
CA GLY A 172 -23.73 -0.93 -3.25
C GLY A 172 -24.06 -0.96 -1.75
N GLY A 173 -25.09 -0.22 -1.36
CA GLY A 173 -25.50 0.01 0.04
C GLY A 173 -24.88 1.24 0.70
N LEU A 174 -23.91 1.91 0.04
CA LEU A 174 -23.37 3.18 0.54
C LEU A 174 -24.32 4.38 0.36
N ASP A 175 -25.38 4.22 -0.43
CA ASP A 175 -26.47 5.17 -0.57
C ASP A 175 -27.26 5.32 0.72
N GLU A 176 -27.66 4.20 1.34
CA GLU A 176 -28.31 4.19 2.66
C GLU A 176 -27.39 4.77 3.74
N PHE A 177 -26.11 4.41 3.71
CA PHE A 177 -25.09 4.99 4.58
C PHE A 177 -25.02 6.52 4.41
N PHE A 178 -25.01 6.98 3.16
CA PHE A 178 -24.90 8.40 2.81
C PHE A 178 -26.10 9.21 3.30
N GLU A 179 -27.31 8.67 3.29
CA GLU A 179 -28.49 9.34 3.82
C GLU A 179 -28.34 9.66 5.30
N ILE A 180 -27.96 8.66 6.11
CA ILE A 180 -27.77 8.81 7.56
C ILE A 180 -26.62 9.77 7.86
N TYR A 181 -25.48 9.58 7.19
CA TYR A 181 -24.32 10.46 7.34
C TYR A 181 -24.65 11.91 6.96
N SER A 182 -25.37 12.13 5.86
CA SER A 182 -25.74 13.45 5.38
C SER A 182 -26.63 14.22 6.35
N LEU A 183 -27.52 13.53 7.06
CA LEU A 183 -28.35 14.14 8.10
C LEU A 183 -27.49 14.62 9.28
N GLU A 184 -26.58 13.78 9.79
CA GLU A 184 -25.71 14.14 10.92
C GLU A 184 -24.75 15.29 10.59
N LEU A 185 -24.26 15.34 9.34
CA LEU A 185 -23.32 16.37 8.91
C LEU A 185 -23.95 17.77 8.85
N GLY A 186 -25.27 17.85 8.67
CA GLY A 186 -26.01 19.12 8.58
C GLY A 186 -25.90 19.80 7.21
N SER A 187 -26.24 21.09 7.11
CA SER A 187 -26.45 21.78 5.82
C SER A 187 -25.51 22.96 5.56
N SER A 188 -24.43 23.11 6.35
CA SER A 188 -23.44 24.18 6.13
C SER A 188 -22.74 24.05 4.77
N THR A 189 -22.11 25.13 4.30
CA THR A 189 -21.32 25.10 3.05
C THR A 189 -20.29 23.97 3.05
N ASN A 190 -19.52 23.83 4.14
CA ASN A 190 -18.53 22.77 4.27
C ASN A 190 -19.16 21.38 4.34
N ALA A 191 -20.33 21.24 4.98
CA ALA A 191 -21.06 19.98 5.00
C ALA A 191 -21.47 19.58 3.58
N ASN A 192 -21.99 20.51 2.77
CA ASN A 192 -22.38 20.22 1.39
C ASN A 192 -21.19 19.83 0.50
N VAL A 193 -20.01 20.44 0.72
CA VAL A 193 -18.76 20.04 0.04
C VAL A 193 -18.42 18.58 0.34
N LEU A 194 -18.42 18.19 1.62
CA LEU A 194 -18.10 16.82 2.03
C LEU A 194 -19.16 15.81 1.56
N LYS A 195 -20.44 16.18 1.55
CA LYS A 195 -21.50 15.33 0.99
C LYS A 195 -21.30 15.07 -0.49
N ASN A 196 -21.00 16.11 -1.25
CA ASN A 196 -20.74 15.97 -2.68
C ASN A 196 -19.49 15.11 -2.92
N LEU A 197 -18.42 15.33 -2.16
CA LEU A 197 -17.22 14.50 -2.23
C LEU A 197 -17.52 13.02 -1.96
N PHE A 198 -18.29 12.71 -0.90
CA PHE A 198 -18.69 11.34 -0.61
C PHE A 198 -19.52 10.75 -1.73
N LYS A 199 -20.54 11.48 -2.20
CA LYS A 199 -21.43 11.02 -3.27
C LYS A 199 -20.65 10.75 -4.56
N ASP A 200 -19.77 11.66 -4.93
CA ASP A 200 -18.97 11.52 -6.14
C ASP A 200 -17.98 10.36 -6.04
N ALA A 201 -17.35 10.17 -4.87
CA ALA A 201 -16.42 9.06 -4.65
C ALA A 201 -17.12 7.70 -4.59
N TYR A 202 -18.20 7.56 -3.83
CA TYR A 202 -18.74 6.24 -3.49
C TYR A 202 -20.01 5.85 -4.24
N LEU A 203 -20.83 6.82 -4.68
CA LEU A 203 -22.12 6.53 -5.34
C LEU A 203 -22.05 6.61 -6.86
N LYS A 204 -20.90 6.96 -7.43
CA LYS A 204 -20.67 7.04 -8.89
C LYS A 204 -19.62 6.04 -9.40
N HIS A 205 -19.18 5.14 -8.53
CA HIS A 205 -18.18 4.13 -8.83
C HIS A 205 -18.69 2.78 -8.34
N ASP A 206 -18.42 1.71 -9.09
CA ASP A 206 -19.03 0.40 -8.84
C ASP A 206 -18.28 -0.40 -7.75
N ASN A 207 -17.01 -0.11 -7.52
CA ASN A 207 -16.15 -0.81 -6.57
C ASN A 207 -15.34 0.14 -5.67
N LEU A 208 -14.84 -0.40 -4.55
CA LEU A 208 -14.16 0.37 -3.52
C LEU A 208 -12.78 0.90 -3.98
N ALA A 209 -12.09 0.20 -4.88
CA ALA A 209 -10.80 0.66 -5.43
C ALA A 209 -10.97 1.95 -6.23
N ASP A 210 -11.93 1.98 -7.16
CA ASP A 210 -12.23 3.16 -7.98
C ASP A 210 -12.74 4.32 -7.12
N ALA A 211 -13.61 4.02 -6.16
CA ALA A 211 -14.11 5.01 -5.20
C ALA A 211 -13.00 5.65 -4.37
N THR A 212 -12.08 4.83 -3.84
CA THR A 212 -10.96 5.30 -3.04
C THR A 212 -9.95 6.07 -3.90
N ARG A 213 -9.69 5.63 -5.14
CA ARG A 213 -8.83 6.34 -6.09
C ARG A 213 -9.40 7.72 -6.40
N TYR A 214 -10.72 7.82 -6.65
CA TYR A 214 -11.39 9.10 -6.86
C TYR A 214 -11.24 10.02 -5.64
N LEU A 215 -11.52 9.51 -4.43
CA LEU A 215 -11.40 10.28 -3.20
C LEU A 215 -9.98 10.82 -2.99
N ALA A 216 -8.98 9.96 -3.06
CA ALA A 216 -7.59 10.35 -2.89
C ALA A 216 -7.12 11.34 -3.96
N ASN A 217 -7.55 11.14 -5.23
CA ASN A 217 -7.26 12.07 -6.31
C ASN A 217 -7.88 13.44 -6.04
N ASN A 218 -9.16 13.50 -5.66
CA ASN A 218 -9.81 14.78 -5.38
C ASN A 218 -9.14 15.57 -4.24
N LEU A 219 -8.69 14.86 -3.20
CA LEU A 219 -8.00 15.47 -2.05
C LEU A 219 -6.59 15.97 -2.39
N PHE A 220 -5.87 15.32 -3.31
CA PHE A 220 -4.43 15.53 -3.49
C PHE A 220 -3.97 15.80 -4.93
N ALA A 221 -4.87 15.88 -5.91
CA ALA A 221 -4.52 16.07 -7.33
C ALA A 221 -3.64 17.29 -7.56
N ASN A 222 -3.94 18.42 -6.90
CA ASN A 222 -3.16 19.66 -7.03
C ASN A 222 -1.70 19.53 -6.54
N TYR A 223 -1.36 18.44 -5.87
CA TYR A 223 -0.02 18.13 -5.39
C TYR A 223 0.67 17.02 -6.18
N GLY A 224 0.06 16.56 -7.27
CA GLY A 224 0.63 15.56 -8.18
C GLY A 224 0.70 14.15 -7.58
N LEU A 225 -0.14 13.82 -6.58
CA LEU A 225 -0.19 12.47 -6.04
C LEU A 225 -0.55 11.47 -7.15
N VAL A 226 0.21 10.38 -7.23
CA VAL A 226 -0.09 9.23 -8.08
C VAL A 226 -0.57 8.08 -7.19
N ILE A 227 -1.79 7.61 -7.44
CA ILE A 227 -2.46 6.55 -6.68
C ILE A 227 -2.37 5.27 -7.50
N LEU A 228 -1.83 4.22 -6.90
CA LEU A 228 -1.59 2.95 -7.55
C LEU A 228 -2.45 1.86 -6.93
N ASP A 229 -3.23 1.19 -7.77
CA ASP A 229 -3.78 -0.13 -7.48
C ASP A 229 -2.85 -1.20 -8.07
N ALA A 230 -2.26 -2.05 -7.23
CA ALA A 230 -1.29 -3.05 -7.70
C ALA A 230 -1.91 -4.43 -7.92
N ASP A 231 -3.22 -4.59 -7.75
CA ASP A 231 -3.98 -5.79 -8.14
C ASP A 231 -4.19 -5.81 -9.67
N ASP A 232 -3.09 -5.90 -10.42
CA ASP A 232 -3.09 -5.87 -11.87
C ASP A 232 -2.13 -6.92 -12.45
N ALA A 233 -2.61 -7.67 -13.45
CA ALA A 233 -1.86 -8.77 -14.05
C ALA A 233 -0.56 -8.29 -14.71
N ASN A 234 -0.54 -7.11 -15.33
CA ASN A 234 0.64 -6.59 -16.03
C ASN A 234 1.76 -6.26 -15.04
N LEU A 235 1.40 -5.67 -13.89
CA LEU A 235 2.34 -5.40 -12.80
C LEU A 235 2.86 -6.70 -12.17
N LYS A 236 1.98 -7.68 -11.89
CA LYS A 236 2.38 -8.93 -11.24
C LYS A 236 3.27 -9.82 -12.12
N ARG A 237 3.31 -9.63 -13.44
CA ARG A 237 4.28 -10.34 -14.29
C ARG A 237 5.73 -10.13 -13.85
N ALA A 238 6.10 -8.90 -13.46
CA ALA A 238 7.42 -8.63 -12.92
C ALA A 238 7.69 -9.36 -11.59
N PHE A 239 6.63 -9.75 -10.89
CA PHE A 239 6.71 -10.42 -9.59
C PHE A 239 6.64 -11.96 -9.68
N VAL A 240 6.33 -12.52 -10.84
CA VAL A 240 6.24 -13.98 -11.08
C VAL A 240 7.48 -14.74 -10.58
N PRO A 241 8.73 -14.31 -10.86
CA PRO A 241 9.91 -15.04 -10.39
C PRO A 241 9.99 -15.16 -8.86
N PHE A 242 9.53 -14.14 -8.15
CA PHE A 242 9.56 -14.09 -6.68
C PHE A 242 8.41 -14.89 -6.06
N ILE A 243 7.24 -14.89 -6.71
CA ILE A 243 6.14 -15.78 -6.31
C ILE A 243 6.55 -17.25 -6.49
N LYS A 244 7.19 -17.58 -7.61
CA LYS A 244 7.71 -18.92 -7.87
C LYS A 244 8.74 -19.35 -6.82
N GLU A 245 9.72 -18.50 -6.53
CA GLU A 245 10.72 -18.71 -5.48
C GLU A 245 10.06 -18.99 -4.12
N GLU A 246 9.04 -18.23 -3.73
CA GLU A 246 8.30 -18.47 -2.49
C GLU A 246 7.57 -19.82 -2.50
N LEU A 247 6.85 -20.14 -3.59
CA LEU A 247 6.11 -21.39 -3.70
C LEU A 247 7.03 -22.62 -3.65
N GLU A 248 8.20 -22.56 -4.25
CA GLU A 248 9.14 -23.70 -4.34
C GLU A 248 10.07 -23.79 -3.14
N HIS A 249 10.47 -22.65 -2.56
CA HIS A 249 11.58 -22.60 -1.61
C HIS A 249 11.23 -21.97 -0.26
N GLN A 250 10.05 -21.34 -0.12
CA GLN A 250 9.59 -20.75 1.14
C GLN A 250 10.64 -19.78 1.71
N THR A 251 11.26 -19.02 0.81
CA THR A 251 12.46 -18.24 1.10
C THR A 251 12.18 -17.12 2.10
N SER A 252 10.99 -16.52 2.04
CA SER A 252 10.61 -15.47 2.98
C SER A 252 10.46 -16.01 4.41
N PHE A 253 9.90 -17.22 4.59
CA PHE A 253 9.80 -17.88 5.90
C PHE A 253 11.17 -18.03 6.57
N LYS A 254 12.12 -18.65 5.84
CA LYS A 254 13.47 -18.94 6.34
C LYS A 254 14.26 -17.67 6.65
N THR A 255 14.14 -16.65 5.81
CA THR A 255 14.88 -15.39 5.97
C THR A 255 14.30 -14.55 7.11
N VAL A 256 12.97 -14.41 7.18
CA VAL A 256 12.32 -13.61 8.24
C VAL A 256 12.49 -14.26 9.61
N GLN A 257 12.45 -15.60 9.72
CA GLN A 257 12.75 -16.28 11.00
C GLN A 257 14.12 -15.92 11.56
N LYS A 258 15.16 -15.91 10.70
CA LYS A 258 16.52 -15.51 11.10
C LYS A 258 16.58 -14.04 11.56
N THR A 259 15.78 -13.17 10.96
CA THR A 259 15.68 -11.77 11.38
C THR A 259 14.96 -11.64 12.73
N ILE A 260 13.88 -12.41 12.95
CA ILE A 260 13.14 -12.43 14.22
C ILE A 260 14.04 -12.85 15.39
N GLU A 261 14.96 -13.80 15.19
CA GLU A 261 15.93 -14.18 16.22
C GLU A 261 16.80 -13.00 16.70
N GLN A 262 17.16 -12.08 15.80
CA GLN A 262 17.91 -10.86 16.14
C GLN A 262 17.06 -9.83 16.90
N LEU A 263 15.73 -9.94 16.78
CA LEU A 263 14.75 -9.06 17.42
C LEU A 263 14.18 -9.62 18.73
N SER A 264 14.81 -10.62 19.34
CA SER A 264 14.30 -11.32 20.53
C SER A 264 13.97 -10.41 21.73
N ASN A 265 14.58 -9.23 21.81
CA ASN A 265 14.36 -8.23 22.86
C ASN A 265 13.22 -7.25 22.55
N TYR A 266 12.54 -7.42 21.41
CA TYR A 266 11.47 -6.57 20.93
C TYR A 266 10.19 -7.37 20.71
N THR A 267 9.06 -6.68 20.74
CA THR A 267 7.77 -7.29 20.36
C THR A 267 7.73 -7.47 18.85
N ILE A 268 7.59 -8.72 18.40
CA ILE A 268 7.48 -9.05 16.99
C ILE A 268 6.09 -8.70 16.47
N GLN A 269 6.03 -7.89 15.41
CA GLN A 269 4.77 -7.38 14.86
C GLN A 269 4.09 -8.38 13.92
N VAL A 270 4.88 -9.17 13.19
CA VAL A 270 4.39 -10.13 12.19
C VAL A 270 5.23 -11.40 12.24
N ASN A 271 4.58 -12.56 12.24
CA ASN A 271 5.24 -13.85 12.07
C ASN A 271 5.05 -14.36 10.63
N PRO A 272 6.12 -14.85 9.97
CA PRO A 272 6.00 -15.41 8.63
C PRO A 272 5.28 -16.77 8.69
N ARG A 273 4.64 -17.13 7.57
CA ARG A 273 4.13 -18.49 7.33
C ARG A 273 5.07 -19.22 6.37
N GLU A 274 4.93 -20.53 6.18
CA GLU A 274 5.76 -21.23 5.19
C GLU A 274 5.57 -20.67 3.78
N ILE A 275 4.33 -20.33 3.41
CA ILE A 275 4.01 -19.60 2.18
C ILE A 275 3.33 -18.28 2.54
N ASN A 276 3.96 -17.17 2.13
CA ASN A 276 3.51 -15.81 2.42
C ASN A 276 2.67 -15.18 1.29
N LEU A 277 1.89 -16.05 0.62
CA LEU A 277 1.01 -15.72 -0.49
C LEU A 277 -0.42 -16.19 -0.20
N PHE A 278 -1.38 -15.47 -0.77
CA PHE A 278 -2.78 -15.85 -0.87
C PHE A 278 -3.12 -16.18 -2.31
N TYR A 279 -4.06 -17.11 -2.48
CA TYR A 279 -4.83 -17.28 -3.70
C TYR A 279 -6.04 -16.36 -3.66
N ILE A 280 -6.27 -15.61 -4.75
CA ILE A 280 -7.32 -14.59 -4.82
C ILE A 280 -8.24 -14.78 -6.04
N GLU A 281 -9.54 -14.61 -5.80
CA GLU A 281 -10.61 -14.45 -6.78
C GLU A 281 -11.49 -13.27 -6.32
N ASP A 282 -12.51 -12.90 -7.08
CA ASP A 282 -13.32 -11.71 -6.78
C ASP A 282 -13.98 -11.72 -5.40
N ASN A 283 -14.37 -12.91 -4.92
CA ASN A 283 -15.03 -13.08 -3.62
C ASN A 283 -14.24 -14.01 -2.67
N LEU A 284 -12.95 -14.23 -2.94
CA LEU A 284 -12.13 -15.17 -2.17
C LEU A 284 -10.72 -14.62 -2.02
N ARG A 285 -10.18 -14.65 -0.81
CA ARG A 285 -8.74 -14.48 -0.57
C ARG A 285 -8.33 -15.43 0.53
N GLU A 286 -7.64 -16.50 0.16
CA GLU A 286 -7.32 -17.59 1.08
C GLU A 286 -5.85 -17.97 1.00
N ARG A 287 -5.32 -18.41 2.13
CA ARG A 287 -3.89 -18.75 2.23
C ARG A 287 -3.58 -19.95 1.34
N ILE A 288 -2.40 -19.93 0.75
CA ILE A 288 -1.85 -21.12 0.09
C ILE A 288 -1.08 -21.92 1.14
N ILE A 289 -1.38 -23.21 1.28
CA ILE A 289 -0.72 -24.14 2.22
C ILE A 289 -0.09 -25.27 1.41
N PHE A 290 1.16 -25.63 1.68
CA PHE A 290 1.83 -26.74 1.01
C PHE A 290 1.96 -27.95 1.93
N GLU A 291 1.24 -29.03 1.61
CA GLU A 291 1.19 -30.27 2.39
C GLU A 291 1.03 -31.47 1.45
N ASN A 292 1.57 -32.64 1.80
CA ASN A 292 1.41 -33.88 1.01
C ASN A 292 1.69 -33.70 -0.51
N ASP A 293 2.77 -32.98 -0.83
CA ASP A 293 3.22 -32.65 -2.20
C ASP A 293 2.19 -31.87 -3.05
N LYS A 294 1.28 -31.14 -2.41
CA LYS A 294 0.27 -30.30 -3.07
C LYS A 294 0.10 -28.95 -2.40
N TYR A 295 -0.33 -27.98 -3.19
CA TYR A 295 -0.70 -26.64 -2.74
C TYR A 295 -2.21 -26.57 -2.57
N TYR A 296 -2.68 -26.30 -1.36
CA TYR A 296 -4.10 -26.15 -1.02
C TYR A 296 -4.44 -24.68 -0.85
N VAL A 297 -5.59 -24.29 -1.42
CA VAL A 297 -6.23 -23.02 -1.06
C VAL A 297 -7.04 -23.28 0.20
N ASN A 298 -6.57 -22.73 1.31
CA ASN A 298 -7.12 -22.95 2.64
C ASN A 298 -8.64 -22.70 2.68
N ASN A 299 -9.37 -23.44 3.53
CA ASN A 299 -10.83 -23.39 3.66
C ASN A 299 -11.63 -23.72 2.38
N THR A 300 -11.00 -24.23 1.31
CA THR A 300 -11.68 -24.61 0.07
C THR A 300 -11.37 -26.04 -0.33
N LYS A 301 -12.01 -26.51 -1.42
CA LYS A 301 -11.68 -27.81 -2.06
C LYS A 301 -10.61 -27.66 -3.15
N THR A 302 -10.11 -26.46 -3.39
CA THR A 302 -9.16 -26.17 -4.46
C THR A 302 -7.76 -26.56 -4.04
N SER A 303 -7.10 -27.36 -4.89
CA SER A 303 -5.71 -27.74 -4.72
C SER A 303 -5.01 -27.85 -6.06
N PHE A 304 -3.69 -27.67 -6.06
CA PHE A 304 -2.85 -27.76 -7.23
C PHE A 304 -1.65 -28.66 -6.93
N SER A 305 -1.24 -29.47 -7.91
CA SER A 305 0.13 -29.95 -7.99
C SER A 305 1.10 -28.79 -8.26
N LYS A 306 2.40 -29.06 -8.11
CA LYS A 306 3.45 -28.10 -8.42
C LYS A 306 3.37 -27.57 -9.86
N ASP A 307 3.20 -28.46 -10.84
CA ASP A 307 3.14 -28.04 -12.24
C ASP A 307 1.88 -27.21 -12.54
N GLU A 308 0.74 -27.55 -11.91
CA GLU A 308 -0.51 -26.81 -12.07
C GLU A 308 -0.43 -25.40 -11.48
N ILE A 309 0.11 -25.22 -10.27
CA ILE A 309 0.19 -23.90 -9.63
C ILE A 309 1.20 -23.00 -10.35
N LEU A 310 2.31 -23.56 -10.83
CA LEU A 310 3.30 -22.80 -11.60
C LEU A 310 2.75 -22.40 -12.97
N LYS A 311 2.00 -23.29 -13.64
CA LYS A 311 1.31 -22.93 -14.88
C LYS A 311 0.25 -21.85 -14.65
N LEU A 312 -0.46 -21.91 -13.52
CA LEU A 312 -1.43 -20.89 -13.14
C LEU A 312 -0.74 -19.54 -12.87
N LEU A 313 0.40 -19.55 -12.19
CA LEU A 313 1.19 -18.35 -11.94
C LEU A 313 1.61 -17.65 -13.25
N GLU A 314 2.11 -18.41 -14.23
CA GLU A 314 2.54 -17.85 -15.51
C GLU A 314 1.38 -17.29 -16.33
N SER A 315 0.20 -17.93 -16.27
CA SER A 315 -0.98 -17.54 -17.06
C SER A 315 -1.86 -16.48 -16.39
N ASN A 316 -1.91 -16.46 -15.05
CA ASN A 316 -2.80 -15.64 -14.24
C ASN A 316 -2.09 -15.15 -12.95
N PRO A 317 -1.02 -14.34 -13.07
CA PRO A 317 -0.28 -13.87 -11.90
C PRO A 317 -1.15 -13.02 -10.96
N GLU A 318 -2.20 -12.36 -11.47
CA GLU A 318 -3.21 -11.62 -10.68
C GLU A 318 -3.90 -12.46 -9.60
N LYS A 319 -3.89 -13.79 -9.71
CA LYS A 319 -4.47 -14.69 -8.71
C LYS A 319 -3.59 -14.94 -7.48
N PHE A 320 -2.38 -14.39 -7.45
CA PHE A 320 -1.45 -14.53 -6.34
C PHE A 320 -1.28 -13.17 -5.65
N SER A 321 -1.73 -13.07 -4.41
CA SER A 321 -1.66 -11.85 -3.61
C SER A 321 -0.60 -11.99 -2.52
N PRO A 322 0.40 -11.11 -2.43
CA PRO A 322 1.35 -11.14 -1.34
C PRO A 322 0.70 -10.76 0.00
N ASN A 323 1.12 -11.42 1.08
CA ASN A 323 0.78 -10.98 2.43
C ASN A 323 1.68 -9.81 2.87
N VAL A 324 1.53 -9.38 4.13
CA VAL A 324 2.30 -8.30 4.74
C VAL A 324 3.84 -8.44 4.62
N ILE A 325 4.39 -9.67 4.55
CA ILE A 325 5.83 -9.95 4.39
C ILE A 325 6.29 -9.76 2.94
N MET A 326 5.50 -10.23 1.96
CA MET A 326 5.89 -10.17 0.54
C MET A 326 5.45 -8.90 -0.18
N ARG A 327 4.47 -8.16 0.36
CA ARG A 327 4.01 -6.90 -0.23
C ARG A 327 5.13 -5.83 -0.33
N PRO A 328 6.03 -5.67 0.67
CA PRO A 328 7.21 -4.80 0.54
C PRO A 328 8.07 -5.17 -0.65
N LEU A 329 8.36 -6.45 -0.82
CA LEU A 329 9.13 -6.92 -1.96
C LEU A 329 8.41 -6.58 -3.27
N TYR A 330 7.10 -6.88 -3.39
CA TYR A 330 6.35 -6.58 -4.60
C TYR A 330 6.41 -5.09 -4.97
N GLN A 331 6.23 -4.19 -4.00
CA GLN A 331 6.38 -2.76 -4.21
C GLN A 331 7.78 -2.39 -4.72
N GLU A 332 8.84 -2.94 -4.12
CA GLU A 332 10.21 -2.64 -4.50
C GLU A 332 10.60 -3.17 -5.89
N ILE A 333 9.93 -4.22 -6.37
CA ILE A 333 10.09 -4.77 -7.72
C ILE A 333 9.45 -3.88 -8.77
N ILE A 334 8.23 -3.37 -8.53
CA ILE A 334 7.49 -2.62 -9.55
C ILE A 334 7.71 -1.10 -9.48
N LEU A 335 8.23 -0.58 -8.37
CA LEU A 335 8.51 0.84 -8.19
C LEU A 335 10.01 1.13 -8.02
N PRO A 336 10.55 2.18 -8.66
CA PRO A 336 11.87 2.72 -8.36
C PRO A 336 11.86 3.51 -7.03
N ASN A 337 11.37 2.87 -5.96
CA ASN A 337 11.15 3.45 -4.66
C ASN A 337 12.45 3.72 -3.87
N LEU A 338 12.53 4.89 -3.24
CA LEU A 338 13.66 5.26 -2.37
C LEU A 338 13.33 5.12 -0.89
N CYS A 339 12.06 5.29 -0.52
CA CYS A 339 11.64 5.26 0.87
C CYS A 339 10.16 4.92 0.97
N TYR A 340 9.82 4.15 2.00
CA TYR A 340 8.44 3.92 2.40
C TYR A 340 8.13 4.77 3.65
N ILE A 341 7.03 5.53 3.58
CA ILE A 341 6.51 6.27 4.73
C ILE A 341 5.42 5.42 5.38
N GLY A 342 5.75 4.78 6.49
CA GLY A 342 4.85 3.93 7.27
C GLY A 342 4.56 4.47 8.66
N GLY A 343 3.49 3.97 9.28
CA GLY A 343 3.26 4.10 10.72
C GLY A 343 4.21 3.23 11.55
N GLY A 344 4.14 3.36 12.89
CA GLY A 344 5.05 2.63 13.79
C GLY A 344 4.97 1.11 13.67
N GLY A 345 3.76 0.55 13.44
CA GLY A 345 3.61 -0.89 13.18
C GLY A 345 4.20 -1.31 11.83
N GLU A 346 4.08 -0.45 10.81
CA GLU A 346 4.60 -0.73 9.47
C GLU A 346 6.12 -0.72 9.45
N ILE A 347 6.75 0.25 10.10
CA ILE A 347 8.21 0.32 10.23
C ILE A 347 8.74 -0.86 11.07
N ALA A 348 7.97 -1.35 12.05
CA ALA A 348 8.38 -2.46 12.89
C ALA A 348 8.40 -3.83 12.17
N TYR A 349 7.59 -4.03 11.12
CA TYR A 349 7.60 -5.28 10.34
C TYR A 349 8.34 -5.18 8.99
N TRP A 350 8.63 -3.96 8.52
CA TRP A 350 9.40 -3.70 7.30
C TRP A 350 10.82 -4.24 7.44
#